data_AF-A0A6M1ZEL8-F1
#
_entry.id   AF-A0A6M1ZEL8-F1
#
_cell.length_a   1.000
_cell.length_b   1.000
_cell.length_c   1.000
_cell.angle_alpha   90.00
_cell.angle_beta   90.00
_cell.angle_gamma   90.00
#
_symmetry.space_group_name_H-M   'P 1'
#
loop_
_entity.id
_entity.type
_entity.pdbx_description
1 polymer ?
#
loop_
_entity_poly.entity_id
_entity_poly.type
_entity_poly.pdbx_seq_one_letter_code
_entity_poly.pdbx_strand_id
1 'polypeptide(L)'
;VSTDKYEAYRNDFIKSSNLFQEALNDYTKTTEYHKKEQLKKTMDEAMKIMNQIVKAGLKKSEQTKEKKVSKDYTNYMKDGNSQNLKNLNDDLDDLQKSIKH
;
A
#
# COMPACT_ATOMS: atom_id res chain seq x y z
N VAL A 1 -17.52 -10.49 -10.09
CA VAL A 1 -17.12 -10.91 -8.72
C VAL A 1 -18.41 -11.04 -7.92
N SER A 2 -18.62 -12.14 -7.18
CA SER A 2 -19.78 -12.23 -6.28
C SER A 2 -19.62 -11.26 -5.11
N THR A 3 -20.72 -10.81 -4.50
CA THR A 3 -20.69 -9.84 -3.39
C THR A 3 -19.77 -10.30 -2.25
N ASP A 4 -19.85 -11.57 -1.85
CA ASP A 4 -19.02 -12.15 -0.79
C ASP A 4 -17.53 -12.13 -1.13
N LYS A 5 -17.17 -12.37 -2.40
CA LYS A 5 -15.78 -12.31 -2.86
C LYS A 5 -15.26 -10.87 -2.87
N TYR A 6 -16.12 -9.91 -3.24
CA TYR A 6 -15.77 -8.49 -3.21
C TYR A 6 -15.53 -8.01 -1.77
N GLU A 7 -16.37 -8.43 -0.83
CA GLU A 7 -16.21 -8.08 0.58
C GLU A 7 -14.95 -8.70 1.20
N ALA A 8 -14.65 -9.97 0.87
CA ALA A 8 -13.40 -10.62 1.27
C ALA A 8 -12.17 -9.85 0.73
N TYR A 9 -12.18 -9.51 -0.56
CA TYR A 9 -11.12 -8.70 -1.18
C TYR A 9 -10.96 -7.33 -0.52
N ARG A 10 -12.07 -6.64 -0.23
CA ARG A 10 -12.05 -5.36 0.48
C ARG A 10 -11.41 -5.50 1.86
N ASN A 11 -11.78 -6.53 2.63
CA ASN A 11 -11.25 -6.74 3.98
C ASN A 11 -9.75 -7.08 3.95
N ASP A 12 -9.33 -7.94 3.03
CA ASP A 12 -7.91 -8.31 2.86
C ASP A 12 -7.07 -7.13 2.36
N PHE A 13 -7.65 -6.28 1.51
CA PHE A 13 -7.02 -5.03 1.09
C PHE A 13 -6.80 -4.10 2.30
N ILE A 14 -7.83 -3.87 3.11
CA ILE A 14 -7.75 -2.98 4.28
C ILE A 14 -6.69 -3.49 5.27
N LYS A 15 -6.65 -4.80 5.54
CA LYS A 15 -5.62 -5.40 6.42
C LYS A 15 -4.22 -5.17 5.87
N SER A 16 -4.01 -5.42 4.58
CA SER A 16 -2.71 -5.24 3.93
C SER A 16 -2.28 -3.78 3.89
N SER A 17 -3.22 -2.86 3.65
CA SER A 17 -2.99 -1.42 3.68
C SER A 17 -2.58 -0.92 5.07
N ASN A 18 -3.21 -1.43 6.13
CA ASN A 18 -2.85 -1.08 7.50
C ASN A 18 -1.45 -1.60 7.86
N LEU A 19 -1.15 -2.86 7.50
CA LEU A 19 0.19 -3.45 7.70
C LEU A 19 1.26 -2.64 6.97
N PHE A 20 0.99 -2.21 5.74
CA PHE A 20 1.89 -1.35 4.98
C PHE A 20 2.13 0.00 5.68
N GLN A 21 1.07 0.67 6.16
CA GLN A 21 1.18 1.97 6.85
C GLN A 21 1.96 1.86 8.16
N GLU A 22 1.70 0.83 8.96
CA GLU A 22 2.43 0.56 10.19
C GLU A 22 3.92 0.32 9.90
N ALA A 23 4.23 -0.53 8.91
CA ALA A 23 5.61 -0.80 8.51
C ALA A 23 6.32 0.45 7.96
N LEU A 24 5.63 1.27 7.16
CA LEU A 24 6.18 2.53 6.63
C LEU A 24 6.47 3.53 7.76
N ASN A 25 5.55 3.67 8.71
CA ASN A 25 5.73 4.55 9.87
C ASN A 25 6.96 4.13 10.70
N ASP A 26 7.13 2.84 10.95
CA ASP A 26 8.30 2.34 11.67
C ASP A 26 9.59 2.47 10.84
N TYR A 27 9.50 2.27 9.53
CA TYR A 27 10.63 2.37 8.60
C TYR A 27 11.20 3.79 8.55
N THR A 28 10.32 4.79 8.58
CA THR A 28 10.72 6.22 8.57
C THR A 28 11.37 6.66 9.88
N LYS A 29 11.05 6.00 11.00
CA LYS A 29 11.53 6.35 12.35
C LYS A 29 12.81 5.63 12.76
N THR A 30 13.00 4.39 12.29
CA THR A 30 14.14 3.59 12.72
C THR A 30 15.42 3.95 11.98
N THR A 31 16.54 3.93 12.69
CA THR A 31 17.90 4.07 12.13
C THR A 31 18.62 2.72 12.04
N GLU A 32 18.06 1.65 12.62
CA GLU A 32 18.64 0.32 12.64
C GLU A 32 18.53 -0.35 11.27
N TYR A 33 19.67 -0.71 10.67
CA TYR A 33 19.74 -1.27 9.32
C TYR A 33 18.91 -2.56 9.18
N HIS A 34 19.10 -3.53 10.07
CA HIS A 34 18.37 -4.79 10.00
C HIS A 34 16.86 -4.61 10.17
N LYS A 35 16.44 -3.70 11.05
CA LYS A 35 15.03 -3.36 11.23
C LYS A 35 14.47 -2.69 9.97
N LYS A 36 15.21 -1.77 9.33
CA LYS A 36 14.83 -1.19 8.04
C LYS A 36 14.63 -2.26 6.95
N GLU A 37 15.54 -3.21 6.83
CA GLU A 37 15.41 -4.28 5.84
C GLU A 37 14.18 -5.16 6.08
N GLN A 38 13.89 -5.51 7.34
CA GLN A 38 12.70 -6.27 7.70
C GLN A 38 11.42 -5.51 7.37
N LEU A 39 11.34 -4.23 7.77
CA LEU A 39 10.19 -3.39 7.49
C LEU A 39 9.99 -3.16 5.99
N LYS A 40 11.09 -3.03 5.22
CA LYS A 40 11.02 -3.00 3.75
C LYS A 40 10.37 -4.25 3.19
N LYS A 41 10.77 -5.45 3.66
CA LYS A 41 10.17 -6.71 3.21
C LYS A 41 8.67 -6.76 3.53
N THR A 42 8.28 -6.32 4.73
CA THR A 42 6.87 -6.23 5.11
C THR A 42 6.09 -5.29 4.18
N MET A 43 6.65 -4.11 3.86
CA MET A 43 6.05 -3.19 2.90
C MET A 43 5.94 -3.80 1.49
N ASP A 44 6.99 -4.46 0.99
CA ASP A 44 7.01 -5.12 -0.33
C ASP A 44 5.91 -6.21 -0.41
N GLU A 45 5.77 -7.03 0.62
CA GLU A 45 4.78 -8.11 0.69
C GLU A 45 3.35 -7.57 0.79
N ALA A 46 3.12 -6.58 1.65
CA ALA A 46 1.81 -5.93 1.77
C ALA A 46 1.39 -5.25 0.46
N MET A 47 2.32 -4.56 -0.21
CA MET A 47 2.09 -3.95 -1.53
C MET A 47 1.72 -5.00 -2.58
N LYS A 48 2.45 -6.12 -2.60
CA LYS A 48 2.15 -7.22 -3.52
C LYS A 48 0.73 -7.76 -3.33
N ILE A 49 0.30 -7.96 -2.09
CA ILE A 49 -1.06 -8.45 -1.77
C ILE A 49 -2.11 -7.42 -2.21
N MET A 50 -1.93 -6.14 -1.85
CA MET A 50 -2.82 -5.06 -2.29
C MET A 50 -2.99 -5.04 -3.81
N ASN A 51 -1.88 -5.14 -4.55
CA ASN A 51 -1.88 -5.12 -6.01
C ASN A 51 -2.56 -6.35 -6.62
N GLN A 52 -2.39 -7.52 -6.00
CA GLN A 52 -3.08 -8.74 -6.43
C GLN A 52 -4.59 -8.62 -6.23
N ILE A 53 -5.03 -8.10 -5.09
CA ILE A 53 -6.45 -7.91 -4.77
C ILE A 53 -7.09 -6.91 -5.75
N VAL A 54 -6.44 -5.77 -5.96
CA VAL A 54 -6.94 -4.72 -6.87
C VAL A 54 -7.10 -5.24 -8.30
N LYS A 55 -6.14 -6.04 -8.78
CA LYS A 55 -6.21 -6.69 -10.10
C LYS A 55 -7.28 -7.78 -10.18
N ALA A 56 -7.49 -8.53 -9.11
CA ALA A 56 -8.40 -9.67 -9.09
C ALA A 56 -9.87 -9.28 -9.01
N GLY A 57 -10.21 -8.18 -8.33
CA GLY A 57 -11.62 -7.96 -7.99
C GLY A 57 -12.12 -6.54 -7.86
N LEU A 58 -11.27 -5.52 -8.04
CA LEU A 58 -11.63 -4.12 -7.83
C LEU A 58 -11.83 -3.35 -9.15
N LYS A 59 -12.53 -2.22 -9.08
CA LYS A 59 -12.93 -1.34 -10.19
C LYS A 59 -11.69 -0.76 -10.88
N LYS A 60 -11.83 -0.37 -12.16
CA LYS A 60 -10.76 0.29 -12.94
C LYS A 60 -10.20 1.56 -12.28
N SER A 61 -11.03 2.31 -11.57
CA SER A 61 -10.62 3.48 -10.80
C SER A 61 -9.63 3.12 -9.69
N GLU A 62 -9.89 2.04 -8.94
CA GLU A 62 -9.03 1.54 -7.87
C GLU A 62 -7.71 0.99 -8.44
N GLN A 63 -7.76 0.33 -9.60
CA GLN A 63 -6.54 -0.08 -10.32
C GLN A 63 -5.66 1.09 -10.75
N THR A 64 -6.27 2.24 -11.07
CA THR A 64 -5.51 3.44 -11.43
C THR A 64 -4.82 4.04 -10.21
N LYS A 65 -5.53 4.09 -9.08
CA LYS A 65 -4.98 4.55 -7.79
C LYS A 65 -3.88 3.61 -7.29
N GLU A 66 -4.07 2.29 -7.39
CA GLU A 66 -3.03 1.29 -7.06
C GLU A 66 -1.74 1.52 -7.83
N LYS A 67 -1.81 1.78 -9.14
CA LYS A 67 -0.62 2.07 -9.93
C LYS A 67 0.13 3.31 -9.45
N LYS A 68 -0.58 4.33 -8.94
CA LYS A 68 0.06 5.51 -8.38
C LYS A 68 0.76 5.19 -7.05
N VAL A 69 0.06 4.50 -6.14
CA VAL A 69 0.63 4.02 -4.87
C VAL A 69 1.91 3.19 -5.12
N SER A 70 1.85 2.23 -6.04
CA SER A 70 3.00 1.39 -6.43
C SER A 70 4.18 2.23 -6.97
N LYS A 71 3.89 3.26 -7.78
CA LYS A 71 4.90 4.17 -8.32
C LYS A 71 5.53 5.03 -7.22
N ASP A 72 4.73 5.62 -6.35
CA ASP A 72 5.23 6.50 -5.29
C ASP A 72 5.96 5.74 -4.20
N TYR A 73 5.58 4.48 -3.94
CA TYR A 73 6.38 3.60 -3.11
C TYR A 73 7.77 3.36 -3.74
N THR A 74 7.83 3.06 -5.03
CA THR A 74 9.11 2.89 -5.74
C THR A 74 9.97 4.16 -5.68
N ASN A 75 9.37 5.34 -5.91
CA ASN A 75 10.06 6.62 -5.84
C ASN A 75 10.58 6.91 -4.42
N TYR A 76 9.77 6.62 -3.40
CA TYR A 76 10.17 6.80 -2.01
C TYR A 76 11.33 5.86 -1.64
N MET A 77 11.27 4.59 -2.02
CA MET A 77 12.35 3.63 -1.74
C MET A 77 13.66 3.96 -2.46
N LYS A 78 13.59 4.70 -3.58
CA LYS A 78 14.77 5.13 -4.35
C LYS A 78 15.42 6.38 -3.75
N ASP A 79 14.63 7.43 -3.51
CA ASP A 79 15.17 8.76 -3.17
C ASP A 79 15.00 9.12 -1.69
N GLY A 80 14.08 8.46 -0.96
CA GLY A 80 13.84 8.66 0.47
C GLY A 80 13.32 10.03 0.89
N ASN A 81 12.99 10.92 -0.06
CA ASN A 81 12.66 12.31 0.24
C ASN A 81 11.23 12.50 0.78
N SER A 82 11.01 13.62 1.47
CA SER A 82 9.74 13.95 2.13
C SER A 82 8.57 14.13 1.17
N GLN A 83 8.82 14.60 -0.06
CA GLN A 83 7.79 14.74 -1.08
C GLN A 83 7.27 13.38 -1.54
N ASN A 84 8.16 12.42 -1.79
CA ASN A 84 7.78 11.06 -2.17
C ASN A 84 7.04 10.35 -1.04
N LEU A 85 7.44 10.57 0.22
CA LEU A 85 6.73 10.05 1.39
C LEU A 85 5.31 10.64 1.49
N LYS A 86 5.18 11.96 1.29
CA LYS A 86 3.88 12.63 1.30
C LYS A 86 2.97 12.08 0.20
N ASN A 87 3.47 11.99 -1.04
CA ASN A 87 2.70 11.46 -2.17
C ASN A 87 2.24 10.03 -1.91
N LEU A 88 3.13 9.17 -1.39
CA LEU A 88 2.80 7.79 -1.04
C LEU A 88 1.69 7.72 0.01
N ASN A 89 1.75 8.54 1.06
CA ASN A 89 0.71 8.58 2.09
C ASN A 89 -0.63 9.09 1.53
N ASP A 90 -0.62 10.15 0.73
CA ASP A 90 -1.81 10.73 0.13
C ASP A 90 -2.51 9.75 -0.83
N ASP A 91 -1.74 9.11 -1.72
CA ASP A 91 -2.29 8.16 -2.69
C ASP A 91 -2.78 6.87 -2.01
N LEU A 92 -2.13 6.43 -0.92
CA LEU A 92 -2.56 5.27 -0.16
C LEU A 92 -3.87 5.54 0.59
N ASP A 93 -4.02 6.72 1.20
CA ASP A 93 -5.26 7.15 1.83
C ASP A 93 -6.40 7.29 0.81
N ASP A 94 -6.14 7.87 -0.36
CA ASP A 94 -7.11 7.99 -1.44
C ASP A 94 -7.59 6.62 -1.99
N LEU A 95 -6.66 5.65 -2.12
CA LEU A 95 -7.00 4.28 -2.50
C LEU A 95 -7.83 3.60 -1.40
N GLN A 96 -7.40 3.69 -0.14
CA GLN A 96 -8.09 3.07 0.98
C GLN A 96 -9.52 3.63 1.15
N LYS A 97 -9.71 4.94 0.97
CA LYS A 97 -11.03 5.59 0.96
C LYS A 97 -11.89 5.09 -0.20
N SER A 98 -11.33 4.95 -1.39
CA SER A 98 -12.10 4.46 -2.56
C SER A 98 -12.59 3.03 -2.44
N ILE A 99 -11.89 2.20 -1.65
CA ILE A 99 -12.26 0.80 -1.40
C ILE A 99 -13.23 0.69 -0.22
N LYS A 100 -13.19 1.64 0.72
CA LYS A 100 -14.12 1.70 1.86
C LYS A 100 -15.54 2.09 1.44
N HIS A 101 -15.71 2.85 0.35
CA HIS A 101 -16.98 3.39 -0.16
C HIS A 101 -17.41 2.76 -1.49
#